data_AF-A0A382PAI6-F1
#
_entry.id   AF-A0A382PAI6-F1
#
_cell.length_a   1.000
_cell.length_b   1.000
_cell.length_c   1.000
_cell.angle_alpha   90.00
_cell.angle_beta   90.00
_cell.angle_gamma   90.00
#
_symmetry.space_group_name_H-M   'P 1'
#
loop_
_entity.id
_entity.type
_entity.pdbx_description
1 polymer ?
#
loop_
_entity_poly.entity_id
_entity_poly.type
_entity_poly.pdbx_seq_one_letter_code
_entity_poly.pdbx_strand_id
1 'polypeptide(L)'
;MARKLTAAQKHKMFKYLVDRDGYLCFYCKKKFKNVRDPIYEHLNDDETDDREDNLVLAHQRCNVLKSTQKDKKYLDMAELKLIENEKHAGDLYVRESFLKKNSKDEASTEITISKKCFDITEKYVTDNVLANGWVVYKETMDSIVYLCRKKIGYGSEQQIRSHIQALTSHVAPFEITKDPKTKKKIIKKRFAETASSIA
;
A
#
# COMPACT_ATOMS: atom_id res chain seq x y z
N MET A 1 18.65 11.81 16.85
CA MET A 1 17.86 12.66 15.95
C MET A 1 16.41 12.19 15.99
N ALA A 2 15.47 13.02 16.43
CA ALA A 2 14.05 12.66 16.46
C ALA A 2 13.56 12.35 15.02
N ARG A 3 13.00 11.16 14.80
CA ARG A 3 12.50 10.72 13.49
C ARG A 3 11.19 11.43 13.18
N LYS A 4 11.25 12.63 12.59
CA LYS A 4 10.04 13.35 12.15
C LYS A 4 9.23 12.49 11.17
N LEU A 5 7.91 12.40 11.40
CA LEU A 5 6.98 11.72 10.50
C LEU A 5 7.11 12.23 9.05
N THR A 6 7.22 11.31 8.10
CA THR A 6 7.17 11.62 6.65
C THR A 6 5.80 12.16 6.24
N ALA A 7 5.71 12.82 5.08
CA ALA A 7 4.42 13.35 4.58
C ALA A 7 3.33 12.27 4.46
N ALA A 8 3.68 11.06 4.03
CA ALA A 8 2.75 9.93 3.94
C ALA A 8 2.30 9.45 5.32
N GLN A 9 3.21 9.37 6.29
CA GLN A 9 2.87 9.03 7.68
C GLN A 9 1.98 10.09 8.32
N LYS A 10 2.26 11.37 8.07
CA LYS A 10 1.39 12.48 8.50
C LYS A 10 -0.01 12.35 7.90
N HIS A 11 -0.16 11.98 6.64
CA HIS A 11 -1.49 11.81 6.05
C HIS A 11 -2.28 10.67 6.71
N LYS A 12 -1.62 9.52 6.96
CA LYS A 12 -2.23 8.39 7.68
C LYS A 12 -2.60 8.76 9.11
N MET A 13 -1.69 9.41 9.83
CA MET A 13 -1.90 9.89 11.19
C MET A 13 -3.07 10.88 11.24
N PHE A 14 -3.13 11.85 10.33
CA PHE A 14 -4.23 12.79 10.25
C PHE A 14 -5.58 12.08 10.15
N LYS A 15 -5.69 11.12 9.23
CA LYS A 15 -6.93 10.35 9.04
C LYS A 15 -7.31 9.61 10.32
N TYR A 16 -6.35 8.92 10.94
CA TYR A 16 -6.56 8.19 12.19
C TYR A 16 -7.07 9.11 13.32
N LEU A 17 -6.43 10.27 13.51
CA LEU A 17 -6.84 11.23 14.55
C LEU A 17 -8.22 11.83 14.28
N VAL A 18 -8.55 12.10 13.01
CA VAL A 18 -9.89 12.58 12.63
C VAL A 18 -10.94 11.50 12.86
N ASP A 19 -10.66 10.24 12.54
CA ASP A 19 -11.58 9.13 12.77
C ASP A 19 -11.77 8.87 14.29
N ARG A 20 -10.71 9.04 15.10
CA ARG A 20 -10.75 8.82 16.57
C ARG A 20 -11.41 9.98 17.33
N ASP A 21 -11.00 11.21 17.07
CA ASP A 21 -11.32 12.38 17.90
C ASP A 21 -12.19 13.43 17.17
N GLY A 22 -12.41 13.25 15.87
CA GLY A 22 -13.11 14.19 15.00
C GLY A 22 -12.22 15.31 14.47
N TYR A 23 -12.70 16.03 13.45
CA TYR A 23 -12.00 17.20 12.89
C TYR A 23 -12.26 18.47 13.71
N LEU A 24 -11.78 18.47 14.96
CA LEU A 24 -11.91 19.57 15.91
C LEU A 24 -10.68 19.62 16.83
N CYS A 25 -10.42 20.79 17.41
CA CYS A 25 -9.34 20.94 18.36
C CYS A 25 -9.65 20.18 19.65
N PHE A 26 -8.74 19.29 20.07
CA PHE A 26 -8.90 18.48 21.27
C PHE A 26 -9.18 19.33 22.52
N TYR A 27 -8.47 20.44 22.72
CA TYR A 27 -8.65 21.29 23.89
C TYR A 27 -9.93 22.13 23.88
N CYS A 28 -10.07 23.04 22.91
CA CYS A 28 -11.20 23.99 22.90
C CYS A 28 -12.48 23.44 22.26
N LYS A 29 -12.44 22.21 21.73
CA LYS A 29 -13.55 21.50 21.06
C LYS A 29 -14.17 22.21 19.86
N LYS A 30 -13.55 23.30 19.37
CA LYS A 30 -13.98 24.04 18.18
C LYS A 30 -13.49 23.34 16.92
N LYS A 31 -14.35 23.26 15.89
CA LYS A 31 -13.97 22.83 14.54
C LYS A 31 -12.87 23.73 13.98
N PHE A 32 -11.95 23.14 13.23
CA PHE A 32 -10.95 23.89 12.48
C PHE A 32 -11.62 24.65 11.33
N LYS A 33 -11.21 25.90 11.09
CA LYS A 33 -11.79 26.71 10.01
C LYS A 33 -11.08 26.42 8.69
N ASN A 34 -9.78 26.17 8.75
CA ASN A 34 -8.94 25.92 7.58
C ASN A 34 -8.05 24.70 7.77
N VAL A 35 -7.58 24.15 6.64
CA VAL A 35 -6.66 23.00 6.60
C VAL A 35 -5.30 23.24 7.27
N ARG A 36 -4.94 24.51 7.51
CA ARG A 36 -3.69 24.92 8.18
C ARG A 36 -3.84 25.15 9.69
N ASP A 37 -5.07 25.22 10.19
CA ASP A 37 -5.33 25.45 11.62
C ASP A 37 -4.92 24.28 12.53
N PRO A 38 -5.11 23.00 12.15
CA PRO A 38 -4.75 21.88 13.02
C PRO A 38 -3.24 21.64 13.01
N ILE A 39 -2.68 21.47 14.22
CA ILE A 39 -1.34 20.94 14.45
C ILE A 39 -1.41 19.59 15.14
N TYR A 40 -0.36 18.78 14.97
CA TYR A 40 -0.12 17.63 15.83
C TYR A 40 0.43 18.13 17.16
N GLU A 41 -0.20 17.71 18.23
CA GLU A 41 0.21 18.05 19.59
C GLU A 41 0.44 16.77 20.38
N HIS A 42 1.54 16.75 21.14
CA HIS A 42 2.01 15.63 21.95
C HIS A 42 1.48 15.75 23.37
N LEU A 43 0.58 14.84 23.76
CA LEU A 43 -0.11 14.90 25.04
C LEU A 43 0.84 14.92 26.25
N ASN A 44 1.98 14.22 26.18
CA ASN A 44 2.99 14.16 27.22
C ASN A 44 4.10 15.23 27.15
N ASP A 45 4.01 16.22 26.25
CA ASP A 45 5.03 17.24 25.99
C ASP A 45 6.40 16.69 25.49
N ASP A 46 6.50 15.39 25.18
CA ASP A 46 7.67 14.78 24.57
C ASP A 46 7.55 14.81 23.03
N GLU A 47 8.25 15.76 22.40
CA GLU A 47 8.31 15.90 20.94
C GLU A 47 8.91 14.68 20.21
N THR A 48 9.48 13.72 20.94
CA THR A 48 10.06 12.49 20.39
C THR A 48 9.11 11.30 20.43
N ASP A 49 8.02 11.38 21.19
CA ASP A 49 7.01 10.32 21.31
C ASP A 49 5.90 10.49 20.26
N ASP A 50 6.21 10.15 19.02
CA ASP A 50 5.28 10.19 17.88
C ASP A 50 4.28 9.00 17.86
N ARG A 51 4.05 8.32 18.99
CA ARG A 51 3.01 7.27 19.07
C ARG A 51 1.64 7.87 18.79
N GLU A 52 0.82 7.11 18.09
CA GLU A 52 -0.56 7.47 17.75
C GLU A 52 -1.44 7.77 18.96
N ASP A 53 -1.14 7.15 20.10
CA ASP A 53 -1.85 7.35 21.37
C ASP A 53 -1.45 8.65 22.08
N ASN A 54 -0.25 9.15 21.78
CA ASN A 54 0.28 10.39 22.35
C ASN A 54 -0.03 11.63 21.49
N LEU A 55 -0.60 11.45 20.30
CA LEU A 55 -0.88 12.56 19.38
C LEU A 55 -2.37 12.93 19.35
N VAL A 56 -2.66 14.22 19.27
CA VAL A 56 -4.00 14.78 18.98
C VAL A 56 -3.93 15.94 18.00
N LEU A 57 -5.09 16.34 17.45
CA LEU A 57 -5.21 17.58 16.68
C LEU A 57 -5.57 18.75 17.61
N ALA A 58 -4.78 19.82 17.57
CA ALA A 58 -5.01 21.03 18.36
C ALA A 58 -4.80 22.30 17.53
N HIS A 59 -5.26 23.44 18.04
CA HIS A 59 -4.79 24.75 17.56
C HIS A 59 -3.43 25.06 18.19
N GLN A 60 -2.54 25.74 17.46
CA GLN A 60 -1.25 26.19 17.99
C GLN A 60 -1.38 26.99 19.30
N ARG A 61 -2.34 27.92 19.37
CA ARG A 61 -2.61 28.67 20.61
C ARG A 61 -3.03 27.78 21.78
N CYS A 62 -3.75 26.69 21.51
CA CYS A 62 -4.22 25.79 22.56
C CYS A 62 -3.07 24.94 23.10
N ASN A 63 -2.13 24.55 22.23
CA ASN A 63 -0.89 23.91 22.65
C ASN A 63 -0.05 24.83 23.56
N VAL A 64 0.15 26.10 23.18
CA VAL A 64 0.84 27.06 24.06
C VAL A 64 0.11 27.24 25.40
N LEU A 65 -1.23 27.29 25.36
CA LEU A 65 -2.03 27.39 26.59
C LEU A 65 -1.85 26.15 27.47
N LYS A 66 -1.70 24.95 26.93
CA LYS A 66 -1.47 23.73 27.72
C LYS A 66 -0.34 23.90 28.73
N SER A 67 0.80 24.46 28.32
CA SER A 67 1.95 24.67 29.21
C SER A 67 1.87 25.94 30.06
N THR A 68 1.00 26.90 29.72
CA THR A 68 0.96 28.25 30.34
C THR A 68 -0.31 28.55 31.13
N GLN A 69 -1.34 27.72 31.05
CA GLN A 69 -2.63 27.94 31.73
C GLN A 69 -2.45 27.82 33.25
N LYS A 70 -2.85 28.86 33.99
CA LYS A 70 -2.74 28.89 35.46
C LYS A 70 -3.54 27.79 36.15
N ASP A 71 -4.72 27.46 35.61
CA ASP A 71 -5.62 26.42 36.14
C ASP A 71 -5.21 25.00 35.72
N LYS A 72 -4.18 24.85 34.87
CA LYS A 72 -3.68 23.59 34.31
C LYS A 72 -4.73 22.72 33.61
N LYS A 73 -5.89 23.27 33.26
CA LYS A 73 -7.00 22.49 32.71
C LYS A 73 -6.63 21.71 31.45
N TYR A 74 -5.89 22.32 30.54
CA TYR A 74 -5.45 21.63 29.31
C TYR A 74 -4.37 20.58 29.58
N LEU A 75 -3.54 20.76 30.59
CA LEU A 75 -2.58 19.73 31.02
C LEU A 75 -3.32 18.49 31.53
N ASP A 76 -4.30 18.68 32.42
CA ASP A 76 -5.12 17.60 32.97
C ASP A 76 -5.90 16.87 31.85
N MET A 77 -6.45 17.62 30.88
CA MET A 77 -7.10 17.04 29.70
C MET A 77 -6.14 16.18 28.87
N ALA A 78 -4.88 16.59 28.75
CA ALA A 78 -3.89 15.88 27.96
C ALA A 78 -3.50 14.55 28.64
N GLU A 79 -3.25 14.59 29.95
CA GLU A 79 -2.92 13.41 30.76
C GLU A 79 -4.06 12.38 30.75
N LEU A 80 -5.30 12.83 30.98
CA LEU A 80 -6.47 11.95 30.93
C LEU A 80 -6.66 11.31 29.54
N LYS A 81 -6.40 12.07 28.47
CA LYS A 81 -6.54 11.55 27.10
C LYS A 81 -5.45 10.54 26.77
N LEU A 82 -4.23 10.75 27.23
CA LEU A 82 -3.15 9.80 27.03
C LEU A 82 -3.47 8.48 27.75
N ILE A 83 -3.91 8.55 29.02
CA ILE A 83 -4.34 7.39 29.78
C ILE A 83 -5.50 6.66 29.09
N GLU A 84 -6.50 7.39 28.60
CA GLU A 84 -7.62 6.82 27.83
C GLU A 84 -7.12 6.08 26.59
N ASN A 85 -6.28 6.73 25.78
CA ASN A 85 -5.75 6.16 24.54
C ASN A 85 -4.92 4.90 24.82
N GLU A 86 -4.04 4.94 25.83
CA GLU A 86 -3.18 3.80 26.22
C GLU A 86 -3.97 2.65 26.85
N LYS A 87 -5.02 2.93 27.65
CA LYS A 87 -5.91 1.88 28.19
C LYS A 87 -6.70 1.17 27.10
N HIS A 88 -7.22 1.93 26.13
CA HIS A 88 -7.89 1.32 24.97
C HIS A 88 -6.93 0.46 24.12
N ALA A 89 -5.63 0.77 24.11
CA ALA A 89 -4.61 -0.07 23.50
C ALA A 89 -4.25 -1.31 24.35
N GLY A 90 -4.35 -1.23 25.67
CA GLY A 90 -3.98 -2.31 26.61
C GLY A 90 -5.05 -3.40 26.80
N ASP A 91 -6.34 -3.03 26.91
CA ASP A 91 -7.36 -3.94 27.43
C ASP A 91 -8.16 -4.72 26.36
N LEU A 92 -8.21 -4.27 25.09
CA LEU A 92 -9.14 -4.87 24.10
C LEU A 92 -8.66 -4.92 22.64
N TYR A 93 -7.49 -4.39 22.30
CA TYR A 93 -7.03 -4.42 20.90
C TYR A 93 -5.51 -4.37 20.83
N VAL A 94 -4.89 -5.49 20.41
CA VAL A 94 -3.50 -5.46 19.91
C VAL A 94 -3.53 -4.64 18.62
N ARG A 95 -3.43 -3.31 18.72
CA ARG A 95 -3.20 -2.45 17.56
C ARG A 95 -1.76 -2.65 17.14
N GLU A 96 -1.56 -3.35 16.03
CA GLU A 96 -0.42 -3.08 15.18
C GLU A 96 -0.47 -1.58 14.86
N SER A 97 0.44 -0.79 15.46
CA SER A 97 0.55 0.62 15.12
C SER A 97 0.60 0.75 13.61
N PHE A 98 -0.31 1.51 13.00
CA PHE A 98 -0.32 1.69 11.54
C PHE A 98 0.93 2.43 11.04
N LEU A 99 1.71 3.03 11.97
CA LEU A 99 3.04 3.58 11.73
C LEU A 99 4.17 2.56 11.90
N LYS A 100 3.98 1.49 12.67
CA LYS A 100 4.82 0.29 12.59
C LYS A 100 4.53 -0.38 11.26
N LYS A 101 5.17 0.14 10.20
CA LYS A 101 5.58 -0.75 9.12
C LYS A 101 6.41 -1.83 9.77
N ASN A 102 5.85 -3.05 9.84
CA ASN A 102 6.67 -4.24 9.86
C ASN A 102 7.69 -4.05 8.75
N SER A 103 8.94 -3.82 9.12
CA SER A 103 10.08 -3.61 8.25
C SER A 103 10.47 -4.87 7.47
N LYS A 104 9.52 -5.79 7.27
CA LYS A 104 9.77 -7.12 6.71
C LYS A 104 8.92 -7.52 5.50
N ASP A 105 7.75 -6.94 5.20
CA ASP A 105 6.92 -7.51 4.10
C ASP A 105 6.13 -6.55 3.19
N GLU A 106 6.30 -5.22 3.28
CA GLU A 106 5.81 -4.36 2.18
C GLU A 106 6.85 -4.30 1.06
N ALA A 107 6.71 -5.22 0.11
CA ALA A 107 7.25 -5.08 -1.23
C ALA A 107 7.17 -3.61 -1.69
N SER A 108 8.28 -3.04 -2.19
CA SER A 108 8.29 -1.65 -2.69
C SER A 108 7.10 -1.41 -3.62
N THR A 109 6.62 -0.17 -3.73
CA THR A 109 5.50 0.17 -4.61
C THR A 109 5.70 -0.39 -6.03
N GLU A 110 6.95 -0.39 -6.50
CA GLU A 110 7.37 -0.99 -7.76
C GLU A 110 7.19 -2.52 -7.79
N ILE A 111 7.63 -3.25 -6.75
CA ILE A 111 7.40 -4.70 -6.65
C ILE A 111 5.90 -5.01 -6.60
N THR A 112 5.11 -4.20 -5.90
CA THR A 112 3.65 -4.35 -5.85
C THR A 112 3.01 -4.13 -7.22
N ILE A 113 3.44 -3.11 -7.95
CA ILE A 113 3.00 -2.86 -9.34
C ILE A 113 3.39 -4.04 -10.23
N SER A 114 4.61 -4.55 -10.08
CA SER A 114 5.12 -5.67 -10.86
C SER A 114 4.36 -6.96 -10.61
N LYS A 115 4.04 -7.29 -9.35
CA LYS A 115 3.17 -8.42 -9.00
C LYS A 115 1.80 -8.30 -9.66
N LYS A 116 1.15 -7.13 -9.57
CA LYS A 116 -0.16 -6.91 -10.20
C LYS A 116 -0.11 -7.01 -11.74
N CYS A 117 0.94 -6.48 -12.37
CA CYS A 117 1.16 -6.65 -13.81
C CYS A 117 1.32 -8.13 -14.17
N PHE A 118 2.08 -8.88 -13.38
CA PHE A 118 2.28 -10.31 -13.56
C PHE A 118 0.96 -11.08 -13.46
N ASP A 119 0.14 -10.83 -12.44
CA ASP A 119 -1.17 -11.50 -12.27
C ASP A 119 -2.10 -11.26 -13.47
N ILE A 120 -2.13 -10.03 -14.00
CA ILE A 120 -2.90 -9.69 -15.20
C ILE A 120 -2.35 -10.44 -16.42
N THR A 121 -1.03 -10.51 -16.55
CA THR A 121 -0.34 -11.18 -17.66
C THR A 121 -0.66 -12.68 -17.64
N GLU A 122 -0.47 -13.34 -16.50
CA GLU A 122 -0.71 -14.77 -16.30
C GLU A 122 -2.16 -15.12 -16.59
N LYS A 123 -3.10 -14.36 -16.02
CA LYS A 123 -4.52 -14.58 -16.27
C LYS A 123 -4.86 -14.45 -17.75
N TYR A 124 -4.41 -13.38 -18.41
CA TYR A 124 -4.71 -13.15 -19.82
C TYR A 124 -4.16 -14.27 -20.71
N VAL A 125 -2.90 -14.66 -20.53
CA VAL A 125 -2.29 -15.73 -21.31
C VAL A 125 -3.01 -17.05 -21.06
N THR A 126 -3.29 -17.38 -19.81
CA THR A 126 -3.97 -18.62 -19.42
C THR A 126 -5.37 -18.71 -20.04
N ASP A 127 -6.21 -17.70 -19.81
CA ASP A 127 -7.61 -17.71 -20.28
C ASP A 127 -7.68 -17.84 -21.81
N ASN A 128 -6.84 -17.09 -22.54
CA ASN A 128 -6.89 -17.09 -24.00
C ASN A 128 -6.24 -18.34 -24.62
N VAL A 129 -5.19 -18.90 -24.00
CA VAL A 129 -4.61 -20.18 -24.45
C VAL A 129 -5.58 -21.33 -24.17
N LEU A 130 -6.29 -21.33 -23.03
CA LEU A 130 -7.30 -22.35 -22.75
C LEU A 130 -8.49 -22.25 -23.71
N ALA A 131 -8.92 -21.03 -24.08
CA ALA A 131 -10.04 -20.83 -24.99
C ALA A 131 -9.70 -21.16 -26.46
N ASN A 132 -8.52 -20.76 -26.94
CA ASN A 132 -8.16 -20.79 -28.36
C ASN A 132 -7.05 -21.79 -28.71
N GLY A 133 -6.48 -22.47 -27.71
CA GLY A 133 -5.31 -23.34 -27.82
C GLY A 133 -3.97 -22.59 -27.88
N TRP A 134 -3.94 -21.40 -28.46
CA TRP A 134 -2.75 -20.54 -28.59
C TRP A 134 -3.12 -19.07 -28.80
N VAL A 135 -2.13 -18.18 -28.62
CA VAL A 135 -2.28 -16.73 -28.88
C VAL A 135 -1.08 -16.16 -29.62
N VAL A 136 -1.25 -15.09 -30.40
CA VAL A 136 -0.14 -14.41 -31.08
C VAL A 136 0.67 -13.57 -30.09
N TYR A 137 1.98 -13.77 -30.04
CA TYR A 137 2.87 -13.14 -29.06
C TYR A 137 2.78 -11.59 -29.06
N LYS A 138 2.87 -10.97 -30.25
CA LYS A 138 2.90 -9.50 -30.38
C LYS A 138 1.56 -8.89 -29.94
N GLU A 139 0.45 -9.41 -30.45
CA GLU A 139 -0.90 -8.95 -30.13
C GLU A 139 -1.23 -9.17 -28.65
N THR A 140 -0.76 -10.28 -28.07
CA THR A 140 -0.90 -10.58 -26.64
C THR A 140 -0.16 -9.56 -25.78
N MET A 141 1.09 -9.24 -26.13
CA MET A 141 1.88 -8.24 -25.41
C MET A 141 1.20 -6.86 -25.43
N ASP A 142 0.76 -6.40 -26.60
CA ASP A 142 0.08 -5.10 -26.76
C ASP A 142 -1.22 -5.05 -25.95
N SER A 143 -1.99 -6.14 -25.97
CA SER A 143 -3.25 -6.27 -25.22
C SER A 143 -3.02 -6.22 -23.71
N ILE A 144 -2.00 -6.91 -23.19
CA ILE A 144 -1.68 -6.94 -21.77
C ILE A 144 -1.17 -5.57 -21.30
N VAL A 145 -0.33 -4.89 -22.09
CA VAL A 145 0.12 -3.52 -21.79
C VAL A 145 -1.09 -2.59 -21.63
N TYR A 146 -2.05 -2.66 -22.56
CA TYR A 146 -3.29 -1.89 -22.46
C TYR A 146 -4.09 -2.23 -21.19
N LEU A 147 -4.27 -3.52 -20.89
CA LEU A 147 -5.04 -3.96 -19.72
C LEU A 147 -4.40 -3.53 -18.40
N CYS A 148 -3.08 -3.64 -18.26
CA CYS A 148 -2.36 -3.18 -17.08
C CYS A 148 -2.53 -1.67 -16.91
N ARG A 149 -2.29 -0.87 -17.97
CA ARG A 149 -2.50 0.59 -17.91
C ARG A 149 -3.93 0.97 -17.54
N LYS A 150 -4.92 0.27 -18.09
CA LYS A 150 -6.34 0.53 -17.81
C LYS A 150 -6.75 0.17 -16.38
N LYS A 151 -6.27 -0.95 -15.84
CA LYS A 151 -6.71 -1.46 -14.52
C LYS A 151 -5.94 -0.86 -13.36
N ILE A 152 -4.63 -0.65 -13.53
CA ILE A 152 -3.74 -0.26 -12.43
C ILE A 152 -2.95 1.03 -12.71
N GLY A 153 -3.10 1.65 -13.88
CA GLY A 153 -2.41 2.89 -14.24
C GLY A 153 -0.95 2.71 -14.68
N TYR A 154 -0.43 1.48 -14.64
CA TYR A 154 0.96 1.14 -14.96
C TYR A 154 1.04 -0.07 -15.89
N GLY A 155 2.11 -0.17 -16.68
CA GLY A 155 2.34 -1.27 -17.61
C GLY A 155 3.30 -0.85 -18.72
N SER A 156 4.58 -1.18 -18.57
CA SER A 156 5.59 -0.96 -19.61
C SER A 156 5.73 -2.21 -20.47
N GLU A 157 6.00 -2.03 -21.77
CA GLU A 157 6.18 -3.16 -22.68
C GLU A 157 7.33 -4.07 -22.24
N GLN A 158 8.43 -3.50 -21.75
CA GLN A 158 9.59 -4.25 -21.28
C GLN A 158 9.27 -5.12 -20.06
N GLN A 159 8.46 -4.62 -19.14
CA GLN A 159 8.02 -5.38 -17.97
C GLN A 159 7.11 -6.54 -18.39
N ILE A 160 6.11 -6.28 -19.24
CA ILE A 160 5.19 -7.32 -19.72
C ILE A 160 5.94 -8.38 -20.52
N ARG A 161 6.91 -7.98 -21.35
CA ARG A 161 7.81 -8.88 -22.07
C ARG A 161 8.54 -9.82 -21.11
N SER A 162 9.09 -9.28 -20.02
CA SER A 162 9.77 -10.07 -18.98
C SER A 162 8.81 -11.07 -18.31
N HIS A 163 7.58 -10.66 -17.99
CA HIS A 163 6.57 -11.56 -17.42
C HIS A 163 6.17 -12.68 -18.37
N ILE A 164 5.96 -12.40 -19.66
CA ILE A 164 5.69 -13.42 -20.67
C ILE A 164 6.89 -14.38 -20.79
N GLN A 165 8.12 -13.89 -20.75
CA GLN A 165 9.32 -14.74 -20.76
C GLN A 165 9.37 -15.66 -19.53
N ALA A 166 9.01 -15.18 -18.35
CA ALA A 166 8.92 -16.01 -17.15
C ALA A 166 7.85 -17.12 -17.30
N LEU A 167 6.65 -16.77 -17.79
CA LEU A 167 5.54 -17.70 -18.05
C LEU A 167 5.81 -18.70 -19.17
N THR A 168 6.82 -18.44 -19.99
CA THR A 168 7.21 -19.28 -21.13
C THR A 168 8.60 -19.90 -20.98
N SER A 169 9.18 -19.79 -19.78
CA SER A 169 10.45 -20.43 -19.43
C SER A 169 10.36 -21.96 -19.56
N HIS A 170 11.51 -22.62 -19.56
CA HIS A 170 11.57 -24.08 -19.76
C HIS A 170 10.79 -24.89 -18.71
N VAL A 171 10.66 -24.38 -17.48
CA VAL A 171 9.85 -24.99 -16.39
C VAL A 171 8.41 -24.51 -16.34
N ALA A 172 8.06 -23.49 -17.12
CA ALA A 172 6.74 -22.88 -17.08
C ALA A 172 5.73 -23.61 -17.99
N PRO A 173 4.42 -23.46 -17.72
CA PRO A 173 3.38 -24.24 -18.41
C PRO A 173 3.15 -23.83 -19.87
N PHE A 174 3.73 -22.72 -20.32
CA PHE A 174 3.60 -22.25 -21.69
C PHE A 174 4.94 -22.28 -22.43
N GLU A 175 4.87 -22.20 -23.75
CA GLU A 175 6.04 -22.07 -24.61
C GLU A 175 5.78 -21.10 -25.78
N ILE A 176 6.86 -20.49 -26.28
CA ILE A 176 6.82 -19.66 -27.49
C ILE A 176 7.34 -20.48 -28.66
N THR A 177 6.48 -20.71 -29.65
CA THR A 177 6.87 -21.38 -30.91
C THR A 177 6.52 -20.49 -32.10
N LYS A 178 7.01 -20.84 -33.29
CA LYS A 178 6.52 -20.21 -34.54
C LYS A 178 5.33 -21.00 -35.05
N ASP A 179 4.27 -20.30 -35.43
CA ASP A 179 3.15 -20.91 -36.12
C ASP A 179 3.63 -21.46 -37.48
N PRO A 180 3.35 -22.72 -37.83
CA PRO A 180 3.88 -23.35 -39.04
C PRO A 180 3.42 -22.66 -40.33
N LYS A 181 2.20 -22.07 -40.33
CA LYS A 181 1.57 -21.45 -41.50
C LYS A 181 2.00 -19.99 -41.67
N THR A 182 1.84 -19.20 -40.62
CA THR A 182 2.04 -17.75 -40.64
C THR A 182 3.46 -17.33 -40.25
N LYS A 183 4.27 -18.25 -39.72
CA LYS A 183 5.62 -18.02 -39.17
C LYS A 183 5.68 -16.99 -38.01
N LYS A 184 4.54 -16.49 -37.54
CA LYS A 184 4.42 -15.58 -36.39
C LYS A 184 4.77 -16.32 -35.11
N LYS A 185 5.32 -15.61 -34.12
CA LYS A 185 5.52 -16.16 -32.77
C LYS A 185 4.16 -16.30 -32.07
N ILE A 186 3.89 -17.48 -31.54
CA ILE A 186 2.69 -17.81 -30.78
C ILE A 186 3.06 -18.32 -29.39
N ILE A 187 2.20 -18.09 -28.42
CA ILE A 187 2.28 -18.67 -27.08
C ILE A 187 1.22 -19.76 -27.01
N LYS A 188 1.61 -20.97 -26.59
CA LYS A 188 0.70 -22.11 -26.42
C LYS A 188 1.05 -22.90 -25.17
N LYS A 189 0.16 -23.79 -24.74
CA LYS A 189 0.44 -24.72 -23.64
C LYS A 189 1.60 -25.64 -24.02
N ARG A 190 2.53 -25.82 -23.10
CA ARG A 190 3.58 -26.84 -23.20
C ARG A 190 2.92 -28.19 -23.00
N PHE A 191 2.98 -29.04 -24.02
CA PHE A 191 2.70 -30.45 -23.84
C PHE A 191 4.00 -31.07 -23.36
N ALA A 192 4.00 -31.63 -22.15
CA ALA A 192 5.08 -32.51 -21.74
C ALA A 192 5.16 -33.60 -22.82
N GLU A 193 6.32 -33.80 -23.42
CA GLU A 193 6.56 -35.04 -24.14
C GLU A 193 6.26 -36.15 -23.14
N THR A 194 5.18 -36.90 -23.39
CA THR A 194 5.00 -38.23 -22.80
C THR A 194 6.33 -38.92 -22.96
N ALA A 195 6.95 -39.24 -21.82
CA ALA A 195 8.07 -40.16 -21.76
C ALA A 195 7.71 -41.37 -22.62
N SER A 196 8.31 -41.45 -23.79
CA SER A 196 8.20 -42.62 -24.66
C SER A 196 9.56 -42.82 -25.28
N SER A 197 10.07 -44.02 -25.02
CA SER A 197 11.25 -44.68 -25.63
C SER A 197 12.59 -44.14 -25.12
N ILE A 198 13.54 -44.93 -24.59
CA ILE A 198 13.92 -46.35 -24.79
C ILE A 198 14.67 -46.75 -23.49
N ALA A 199 14.29 -47.81 -22.76
CA ALA A 199 14.75 -49.20 -22.85
C ALA A 199 16.28 -49.38 -22.93
#